data_AF-B6W9Q2-F1
#
_entry.id   AF-B6W9Q2-F1
#
_cell.length_a   1.000
_cell.length_b   1.000
_cell.length_c   1.000
_cell.angle_alpha   90.00
_cell.angle_beta   90.00
_cell.angle_gamma   90.00
#
_symmetry.space_group_name_H-M   'P 1'
#
loop_
_entity.id
_entity.type
_entity.pdbx_description
1 polymer ?
#
loop_
_entity_poly.entity_id
_entity_poly.type
_entity_poly.pdbx_seq_one_letter_code
_entity_poly.pdbx_strand_id
1 'polypeptide(L)'
;MFLAFAFIFIGMEYYFLYRIFKYDINNFLTIGILGVIFSIYLYLLIDERLPSYYDENKISFVSKGFFRINVVGVNFSNKNWKPILKFLRIWIIGSMVIFPIIFNFENSTYLILSTILFFSSLFLPLYGIGKYYE
;
A
#
# COMPACT_ATOMS: atom_id res chain seq x y z
N MET A 1 -12.34 4.12 -20.38
CA MET A 1 -10.97 4.38 -20.90
C MET A 1 -9.89 4.05 -19.87
N PHE A 2 -9.90 4.64 -18.67
CA PHE A 2 -8.91 4.35 -17.61
C PHE A 2 -8.79 2.87 -17.22
N LEU A 3 -9.91 2.18 -16.99
CA LEU A 3 -9.92 0.75 -16.64
C LEU A 3 -9.28 -0.14 -17.72
N ALA A 4 -9.49 0.18 -19.00
CA ALA A 4 -8.91 -0.60 -20.10
C ALA A 4 -7.37 -0.52 -20.11
N PHE A 5 -6.80 0.66 -19.87
CA PHE A 5 -5.36 0.82 -19.72
C PHE A 5 -4.80 0.09 -18.51
N ALA A 6 -5.52 0.07 -17.39
CA ALA A 6 -5.12 -0.68 -16.20
C ALA A 6 -5.07 -2.20 -16.47
N PHE A 7 -6.08 -2.76 -17.14
CA PHE A 7 -6.09 -4.17 -17.51
C PHE A 7 -4.97 -4.54 -18.49
N ILE A 8 -4.70 -3.67 -19.47
CA ILE A 8 -3.58 -3.88 -20.41
C ILE A 8 -2.24 -3.86 -19.66
N PHE A 9 -2.05 -2.92 -18.73
CA PHE A 9 -0.83 -2.84 -17.93
C PHE A 9 -0.63 -4.09 -17.06
N ILE A 10 -1.65 -4.52 -16.34
CA ILE A 10 -1.63 -5.75 -15.52
C ILE A 10 -1.34 -6.98 -16.39
N GLY A 11 -1.93 -7.06 -17.58
CA GLY A 11 -1.68 -8.14 -18.53
C GLY A 11 -0.23 -8.17 -19.05
N MET A 12 0.33 -7.00 -19.36
CA MET A 12 1.74 -6.86 -19.79
C MET A 12 2.71 -7.23 -18.66
N GLU A 13 2.42 -6.77 -17.43
CA GLU A 13 3.18 -7.12 -16.23
C GLU A 13 3.19 -8.63 -16.01
N TYR A 14 2.02 -9.27 -16.03
CA TYR A 14 1.91 -10.73 -15.91
C TYR A 14 2.69 -11.45 -17.00
N TYR A 15 2.55 -11.03 -18.26
CA TYR A 15 3.26 -11.64 -19.39
C TYR A 15 4.78 -11.59 -19.20
N PHE A 16 5.30 -10.44 -18.73
CA PHE A 16 6.72 -10.27 -18.44
C PHE A 16 7.19 -11.19 -17.29
N LEU A 17 6.43 -11.23 -16.19
CA LEU A 17 6.74 -12.07 -15.03
C LEU A 17 6.68 -13.56 -15.37
N TYR A 18 5.70 -13.98 -16.16
CA TYR A 18 5.59 -15.36 -16.66
C TYR A 18 6.79 -15.73 -17.53
N ARG A 19 7.20 -14.85 -18.44
CA ARG A 19 8.31 -15.14 -19.36
C ARG A 19 9.66 -15.26 -18.64
N ILE A 20 9.93 -14.41 -17.66
CA ILE A 20 11.25 -14.33 -17.00
C ILE A 20 11.32 -15.22 -15.77
N PHE A 21 10.30 -15.19 -14.92
CA PHE A 21 10.31 -15.85 -13.61
C PHE A 21 9.41 -17.09 -13.57
N LYS A 22 8.72 -17.44 -14.67
CA LYS A 22 7.71 -18.51 -14.71
C LYS A 22 6.65 -18.37 -13.59
N TYR A 23 6.25 -17.12 -13.33
CA TYR A 23 5.36 -16.80 -12.24
C TYR A 23 3.97 -17.41 -12.42
N ASP A 24 3.46 -18.05 -11.35
CA ASP A 24 2.15 -18.68 -11.37
C ASP A 24 1.02 -17.65 -11.40
N ILE A 25 -0.01 -17.93 -12.20
CA ILE A 25 -1.16 -17.03 -12.38
C ILE A 25 -1.98 -16.88 -11.09
N ASN A 26 -2.10 -17.92 -10.26
CA ASN A 26 -2.93 -17.85 -9.06
C ASN A 26 -2.31 -16.91 -8.01
N ASN A 27 -0.99 -16.99 -7.87
CA ASN A 27 -0.22 -16.08 -7.03
C ASN A 27 -0.37 -14.64 -7.53
N PHE A 28 -0.16 -14.41 -8.83
CA PHE A 28 -0.33 -13.11 -9.45
C PHE A 28 -1.71 -12.50 -9.21
N LEU A 29 -2.77 -13.27 -9.48
CA LEU A 29 -4.15 -12.79 -9.34
C LEU A 29 -4.49 -12.46 -7.89
N THR A 30 -4.06 -13.26 -6.92
CA THR A 30 -4.37 -13.03 -5.51
C THR A 30 -3.84 -11.67 -5.04
N ILE A 31 -2.56 -11.39 -5.29
CA ILE A 31 -1.91 -10.14 -4.89
C ILE A 31 -2.42 -8.97 -5.73
N GLY A 32 -2.60 -9.18 -7.04
CA GLY A 32 -3.11 -8.16 -7.96
C GLY A 32 -4.52 -7.70 -7.58
N ILE A 33 -5.44 -8.62 -7.29
CA ILE A 33 -6.81 -8.31 -6.87
C ILE A 33 -6.82 -7.54 -5.54
N LEU A 34 -6.05 -8.01 -4.54
CA LEU A 34 -5.93 -7.31 -3.26
C LEU A 34 -5.39 -5.89 -3.45
N GLY A 35 -4.32 -5.74 -4.25
CA GLY A 35 -3.71 -4.45 -4.57
C GLY A 35 -4.69 -3.49 -5.24
N VAL A 36 -5.49 -3.97 -6.20
CA VAL A 36 -6.55 -3.17 -6.85
C VAL A 36 -7.62 -2.74 -5.85
N ILE A 37 -8.10 -3.65 -4.99
CA ILE A 37 -9.12 -3.34 -3.97
C ILE A 37 -8.59 -2.25 -3.02
N PHE A 38 -7.39 -2.40 -2.48
CA PHE A 38 -6.77 -1.41 -1.60
C PHE A 38 -6.50 -0.09 -2.31
N SER A 39 -6.07 -0.13 -3.57
CA SER A 39 -5.86 1.08 -4.38
C SER A 39 -7.15 1.85 -4.61
N ILE A 40 -8.23 1.18 -5.02
CA ILE A 40 -9.56 1.78 -5.15
C ILE A 40 -9.98 2.42 -3.83
N TYR A 41 -9.76 1.72 -2.72
CA TYR A 41 -10.12 2.22 -1.40
C TYR A 41 -9.35 3.51 -1.04
N LEU A 42 -8.02 3.49 -1.15
CA LEU A 42 -7.15 4.62 -0.81
C LEU A 42 -7.34 5.83 -1.72
N TYR A 43 -7.66 5.62 -3.01
CA TYR A 43 -7.81 6.70 -3.98
C TYR A 43 -9.23 7.29 -4.03
N LEU A 44 -10.27 6.46 -3.90
CA LEU A 44 -11.65 6.88 -4.15
C LEU A 44 -12.52 6.95 -2.90
N LEU A 45 -12.26 6.13 -1.89
CA LEU A 45 -13.15 5.97 -0.72
C LEU A 45 -12.68 6.70 0.53
N ILE A 46 -11.37 6.99 0.62
CA ILE A 46 -10.79 7.71 1.75
C ILE A 46 -10.82 9.22 1.51
N ASP A 47 -11.36 9.94 2.49
CA ASP A 47 -11.36 11.41 2.48
C ASP A 47 -9.94 11.96 2.66
N GLU A 48 -9.57 12.93 1.83
CA GLU A 48 -8.26 13.60 1.95
C GLU A 48 -8.15 14.53 3.15
N ARG A 49 -9.30 14.93 3.72
CA ARG A 49 -9.37 15.83 4.87
C ARG A 49 -10.09 15.12 6.01
N LEU A 50 -9.45 15.08 7.17
CA LEU A 50 -10.04 14.56 8.40
C LEU A 50 -10.97 15.62 9.02
N PRO A 51 -12.00 15.21 9.78
CA PRO A 51 -12.80 16.11 10.61
C PRO A 51 -11.92 16.97 11.53
N SER A 52 -12.36 18.20 11.83
CA SER A 52 -11.57 19.18 12.61
C SER A 52 -11.18 18.70 14.01
N TYR A 53 -11.96 17.79 14.61
CA TYR A 53 -11.63 17.24 15.93
C TYR A 53 -10.30 16.46 15.96
N TYR A 54 -9.77 16.02 14.81
CA TYR A 54 -8.42 15.45 14.70
C TYR A 54 -7.31 16.47 14.89
N ASP A 55 -7.55 17.74 14.54
CA ASP A 55 -6.59 18.82 14.77
C ASP A 55 -6.62 19.28 16.24
N GLU A 56 -7.75 19.09 16.93
CA GLU A 56 -7.98 19.51 18.31
C GLU A 56 -7.57 18.42 19.34
N ASN A 57 -7.60 17.14 18.96
CA ASN A 57 -7.41 16.01 19.88
C ASN A 57 -6.26 15.10 19.44
N LYS A 58 -5.60 14.49 20.42
CA LYS A 58 -4.54 13.49 20.19
C LYS A 58 -5.16 12.13 19.86
N ILE A 59 -5.42 11.88 18.58
CA ILE A 59 -6.06 10.65 18.10
C ILE A 59 -5.04 9.84 17.30
N SER A 60 -4.73 8.63 17.77
CA SER A 60 -3.73 7.74 17.14
C SER A 60 -4.30 6.76 16.11
N PHE A 61 -5.55 6.96 15.69
CA PHE A 61 -6.20 6.11 14.70
C PHE A 61 -7.06 6.90 13.70
N VAL A 62 -7.14 6.41 12.46
CA VAL A 62 -8.12 6.86 11.46
C VAL A 62 -9.02 5.69 11.10
N SER A 63 -10.33 5.92 11.10
CA SER A 63 -11.34 4.92 10.75
C SER A 63 -12.32 5.49 9.74
N LYS A 64 -12.46 4.82 8.59
CA LYS A 64 -13.45 5.10 7.55
C LYS A 64 -14.00 3.77 7.05
N GLY A 65 -15.28 3.48 7.25
CA GLY A 65 -15.87 2.18 6.91
C GLY A 65 -15.10 1.01 7.53
N PHE A 66 -14.64 0.08 6.68
CA PHE A 66 -13.80 -1.06 7.08
C PHE A 66 -12.31 -0.73 7.18
N PHE A 67 -11.86 0.41 6.66
CA PHE A 67 -10.47 0.82 6.76
C PHE A 67 -10.21 1.44 8.12
N ARG A 68 -9.23 0.87 8.83
CA ARG A 68 -8.74 1.37 10.10
C ARG A 68 -7.23 1.29 10.12
N ILE A 69 -6.59 2.41 10.40
CA ILE A 69 -5.15 2.46 10.65
C ILE A 69 -4.94 3.00 12.06
N ASN A 70 -4.11 2.30 12.83
CA ASN A 70 -3.66 2.73 14.15
C ASN A 70 -2.14 2.73 14.13
N VAL A 71 -1.55 3.87 14.50
CA VAL A 71 -0.11 4.04 14.55
C VAL A 71 0.24 4.53 15.93
N VAL A 72 0.71 3.61 16.77
CA VAL A 72 1.10 3.93 18.14
C VAL A 72 2.17 5.02 18.10
N GLY A 73 1.96 6.05 18.90
CA GLY A 73 2.87 7.18 19.01
C GLY A 73 2.57 8.32 18.05
N VAL A 74 1.85 8.13 16.94
CA VAL A 74 1.51 9.22 15.99
C VAL A 74 0.10 9.73 16.28
N ASN A 75 -0.06 11.06 16.36
CA ASN A 75 -1.39 11.68 16.41
C ASN A 75 -1.77 12.17 15.01
N PHE A 76 -2.90 11.71 14.48
CA PHE A 76 -3.38 12.11 13.16
C PHE A 76 -4.02 13.50 13.21
N SER A 77 -3.65 14.35 12.26
CA SER A 77 -4.19 15.68 12.04
C SER A 77 -4.28 15.95 10.54
N ASN A 78 -4.92 17.04 10.12
CA ASN A 78 -4.95 17.44 8.71
C ASN A 78 -3.56 17.84 8.18
N LYS A 79 -2.57 18.11 9.05
CA LYS A 79 -1.19 18.40 8.66
C LYS A 79 -0.46 17.16 8.16
N ASN A 80 -0.58 16.04 8.87
CA ASN A 80 0.13 14.80 8.53
C ASN A 80 -0.70 13.82 7.70
N TRP A 81 -2.04 13.88 7.76
CA TRP A 81 -2.90 12.92 7.06
C TRP A 81 -2.71 12.94 5.55
N LYS A 82 -2.69 14.14 4.94
CA LYS A 82 -2.53 14.27 3.48
C LYS A 82 -1.18 13.70 2.99
N PRO A 83 -0.03 14.01 3.63
CA PRO A 83 1.23 13.32 3.37
C PRO A 83 1.17 11.80 3.54
N ILE A 84 0.58 11.29 4.63
CA ILE A 84 0.44 9.85 4.90
C ILE A 84 -0.38 9.16 3.81
N LEU A 85 -1.54 9.73 3.46
CA LEU A 85 -2.42 9.20 2.44
C LEU A 85 -1.74 9.18 1.07
N LYS A 86 -0.99 10.23 0.72
CA LYS A 86 -0.18 10.27 -0.50
C LYS A 86 0.87 9.16 -0.51
N PHE A 87 1.56 8.94 0.60
CA PHE A 87 2.52 7.85 0.72
C PHE A 87 1.86 6.48 0.54
N LEU A 88 0.76 6.21 1.24
CA LEU A 88 0.01 4.95 1.14
C LEU A 88 -0.45 4.67 -0.31
N ARG A 89 -0.94 5.71 -0.99
CA ARG A 89 -1.35 5.66 -2.40
C ARG A 89 -0.20 5.28 -3.35
N ILE A 90 0.98 5.85 -3.15
CA ILE A 90 2.17 5.50 -3.95
C ILE A 90 2.66 4.10 -3.58
N TRP A 91 2.70 3.79 -2.29
CA TRP A 91 3.19 2.51 -1.79
C TRP A 91 2.35 1.34 -2.29
N ILE A 92 1.01 1.45 -2.31
CA ILE A 92 0.16 0.35 -2.80
C ILE A 92 0.41 0.06 -4.29
N ILE A 93 0.51 1.09 -5.14
CA ILE A 93 0.80 0.92 -6.57
C ILE A 93 2.21 0.32 -6.76
N GLY A 94 3.20 0.84 -6.06
CA GLY A 94 4.56 0.31 -6.10
C GLY A 94 4.63 -1.15 -5.63
N SER A 95 3.88 -1.49 -4.59
CA SER A 95 3.83 -2.83 -4.02
C SER A 95 3.28 -3.85 -5.00
N MET A 96 2.28 -3.50 -5.82
CA MET A 96 1.72 -4.40 -6.83
C MET A 96 2.77 -4.86 -7.84
N VAL A 97 3.69 -3.95 -8.23
CA VAL A 97 4.77 -4.24 -9.19
C VAL A 97 5.95 -4.95 -8.54
N ILE A 98 6.32 -4.52 -7.32
CA ILE A 98 7.51 -4.99 -6.63
C ILE A 98 7.28 -6.38 -6.00
N PHE A 99 6.08 -6.66 -5.50
CA PHE A 99 5.77 -7.90 -4.80
C PHE A 99 6.08 -9.16 -5.63
N PRO A 100 5.58 -9.33 -6.87
CA PRO A 100 5.85 -10.55 -7.63
C PRO A 100 7.35 -10.73 -7.94
N ILE A 101 8.13 -9.65 -8.02
CA ILE A 101 9.58 -9.72 -8.25
C ILE A 101 10.30 -10.22 -6.98
N ILE A 102 9.92 -9.68 -5.82
CA ILE A 102 10.59 -9.93 -4.56
C ILE A 102 10.18 -11.27 -3.92
N PHE A 103 8.95 -11.75 -4.14
CA PHE A 103 8.44 -12.96 -3.48
C PHE A 103 8.55 -14.22 -4.34
N ASN A 104 9.47 -14.23 -5.31
CA ASN A 104 9.74 -15.36 -6.20
C ASN A 104 10.85 -16.31 -5.71
N PHE A 105 11.38 -16.08 -4.51
CA PHE A 105 12.48 -16.89 -3.98
C PHE A 105 11.97 -18.20 -3.39
N GLU A 106 12.50 -19.33 -3.87
CA GLU A 106 12.26 -20.66 -3.28
C GLU A 106 12.96 -20.84 -1.94
N ASN A 107 14.04 -20.09 -1.70
CA ASN A 107 14.82 -20.17 -0.48
C ASN A 107 14.16 -19.36 0.65
N SER A 108 13.87 -20.06 1.75
CA SER A 108 13.14 -19.55 2.92
C SER A 108 13.81 -18.35 3.60
N THR A 109 15.14 -18.28 3.61
CA THR A 109 15.86 -17.14 4.19
C THR A 109 15.61 -15.87 3.38
N TYR A 110 15.69 -15.93 2.04
CA TYR A 110 15.40 -14.77 1.19
C TYR A 110 13.92 -14.38 1.28
N LEU A 111 13.02 -15.34 1.43
CA LEU A 111 11.59 -15.07 1.65
C LEU A 111 11.33 -14.32 2.97
N ILE A 112 11.99 -14.72 4.07
CA ILE A 112 11.85 -14.04 5.36
C ILE A 112 12.42 -12.61 5.26
N LEU A 113 13.62 -12.45 4.70
CA LEU A 113 14.27 -11.15 4.55
C LEU A 113 13.45 -10.20 3.69
N SER A 114 12.94 -10.69 2.55
CA SER A 114 12.07 -9.90 1.68
C SER A 114 10.76 -9.50 2.35
N THR A 115 10.16 -10.39 3.15
CA THR A 115 8.96 -10.07 3.94
C THR A 115 9.23 -8.95 4.95
N ILE A 116 10.33 -9.04 5.69
CA ILE A 116 10.75 -8.01 6.65
C ILE A 116 10.97 -6.67 5.93
N LEU A 117 11.68 -6.66 4.80
CA LEU A 117 11.94 -5.47 4.01
C LEU A 117 10.65 -4.86 3.46
N PHE A 118 9.75 -5.69 2.93
CA PHE A 118 8.47 -5.25 2.38
C PHE A 118 7.61 -4.55 3.43
N PHE A 119 7.42 -5.15 4.61
CA PHE A 119 6.65 -4.50 5.68
C PHE A 119 7.37 -3.29 6.27
N SER A 120 8.70 -3.35 6.40
CA SER A 120 9.48 -2.20 6.86
C SER A 120 9.34 -1.00 5.92
N SER A 121 9.27 -1.23 4.61
CA SER A 121 9.05 -0.19 3.61
C SER A 121 7.69 0.50 3.72
N LEU A 122 6.69 -0.16 4.34
CA LEU A 122 5.38 0.43 4.64
C LEU A 122 5.43 1.20 5.95
N PHE A 123 5.80 0.53 7.04
CA PHE A 123 5.59 1.05 8.38
C PHE A 123 6.61 2.09 8.81
N LEU A 124 7.89 1.96 8.43
CA LEU A 124 8.92 2.92 8.83
C LEU A 124 8.68 4.31 8.21
N PRO A 125 8.46 4.44 6.88
CA PRO A 125 8.17 5.75 6.31
C PRO A 125 6.83 6.30 6.78
N LEU A 126 5.82 5.44 6.98
CA LEU A 126 4.52 5.87 7.50
C LEU A 126 4.63 6.50 8.88
N TYR A 127 5.36 5.85 9.80
CA TYR A 127 5.63 6.40 11.13
C TYR A 127 6.45 7.70 11.04
N GLY A 128 7.50 7.72 10.22
CA GLY A 128 8.37 8.88 10.03
C GLY A 128 7.62 10.10 9.47
N ILE A 129 6.81 9.91 8.42
CA ILE A 129 5.97 10.97 7.83
C ILE A 129 4.94 11.44 8.86
N GLY A 130 4.29 10.51 9.55
CA GLY A 130 3.31 10.83 10.57
C GLY A 130 3.88 11.73 11.67
N LYS A 131 5.08 11.41 12.15
CA LYS A 131 5.78 12.22 13.17
C LYS A 131 6.37 13.52 12.66
N TYR A 132 6.85 13.56 11.42
CA TYR A 132 7.46 14.77 10.86
C TYR A 132 6.44 15.91 10.69
N TYR A 133 5.19 15.57 10.34
CA TYR A 133 4.13 16.54 10.06
C TYR A 133 3.10 16.70 11.19
N GLU A 134 3.24 15.99 12.32
CA GLU A 134 2.39 16.15 13.51
C GLU A 134 2.53 17.55 14.12
#